data_AF-A0A0Q6JKE9-F1
#
_entry.id   AF-A0A0Q6JKE9-F1
#
_cell.length_a   1.000
_cell.length_b   1.000
_cell.length_c   1.000
_cell.angle_alpha   90.00
_cell.angle_beta   90.00
_cell.angle_gamma   90.00
#
_symmetry.space_group_name_H-M   'P 1'
#
loop_
_entity.id
_entity.type
_entity.pdbx_description
1 polymer ?
#
loop_
_entity_poly.entity_id
_entity_poly.type
_entity_poly.pdbx_seq_one_letter_code
_entity_poly.pdbx_strand_id
1 'polypeptide(L)'
;MFEDTGRMWCAEPTDGYTMNGETHPQLRSTNRLHERSEGRPMASNSAREPHPPDERVTGALRSGRTAETWLAACVQWCRADGAAVVAESAADADVRLVTYATDDLAERLADLQYLLGCGPHTESMAGAGHSRLDVEDPDHGVRWTTLVDELATLGVVEVATFPIGAPATPLGTLQMYWRGRRRSSTHSDAAIAALVERRPELLAPRVPLCDDLDGDTVLTAVDGGPDHGFDLSTVHLAIGVVVARHHLGVQAASALLRAQAYSAGTTVTEQARRVLDDQRG
;
A
#
# COMPACT_ATOMS: atom_id res chain seq x y z
N MET A 1 -31.74 25.23 16.27
CA MET A 1 -31.96 26.21 15.19
C MET A 1 -30.69 26.12 14.35
N PHE A 2 -30.53 25.11 13.47
CA PHE A 2 -31.09 25.03 12.09
C PHE A 2 -30.83 26.37 11.38
N GLU A 3 -29.98 26.50 10.36
CA GLU A 3 -29.76 25.84 9.06
C GLU A 3 -28.50 26.52 8.45
N ASP A 4 -27.92 26.22 7.30
CA ASP A 4 -27.81 25.11 6.35
C ASP A 4 -26.91 25.67 5.21
N THR A 5 -26.29 24.73 4.50
CA THR A 5 -25.46 24.73 3.31
C THR A 5 -25.76 25.72 2.16
N GLY A 6 -24.80 25.87 1.23
CA GLY A 6 -25.15 26.18 -0.15
C GLY A 6 -24.06 26.81 -1.04
N ARG A 7 -23.26 25.96 -1.68
CA ARG A 7 -22.46 26.26 -2.90
C ARG A 7 -23.25 27.04 -3.96
N MET A 8 -22.58 27.91 -4.71
CA MET A 8 -22.89 28.07 -6.14
C MET A 8 -21.68 28.53 -6.96
N TRP A 9 -21.24 27.65 -7.85
CA TRP A 9 -20.40 27.93 -9.01
C TRP A 9 -21.31 28.44 -10.13
N CYS A 10 -20.89 29.48 -10.87
CA CYS A 10 -21.41 29.84 -12.19
C CYS A 10 -20.37 30.70 -12.94
N ALA A 11 -19.74 30.13 -13.96
CA ALA A 11 -19.36 30.83 -15.20
C ALA A 11 -18.73 29.83 -16.20
N GLU A 12 -19.54 29.33 -17.14
CA GLU A 12 -19.14 28.94 -18.50
C GLU A 12 -19.44 30.12 -19.46
N PRO A 13 -19.19 30.03 -20.78
CA PRO A 13 -17.97 29.65 -21.50
C PRO A 13 -17.60 30.73 -22.55
N THR A 14 -16.48 30.59 -23.27
CA THR A 14 -16.32 31.28 -24.56
C THR A 14 -15.49 30.46 -25.56
N ASP A 15 -16.17 30.08 -26.63
CA ASP A 15 -15.76 29.98 -28.04
C ASP A 15 -14.43 29.31 -28.45
N GLY A 16 -14.58 28.30 -29.31
CA GLY A 16 -13.50 27.74 -30.10
C GLY A 16 -14.00 26.82 -31.21
N TYR A 17 -14.69 27.39 -32.20
CA TYR A 17 -15.05 26.70 -33.45
C TYR A 17 -14.16 27.21 -34.60
N THR A 18 -13.28 26.36 -35.13
CA THR A 18 -12.80 26.45 -36.51
C THR A 18 -12.59 25.06 -37.08
N MET A 19 -13.43 24.75 -38.08
CA MET A 19 -13.28 23.65 -39.03
C MET A 19 -12.14 23.93 -40.02
N ASN A 20 -11.32 22.92 -40.29
CA ASN A 20 -10.63 22.62 -41.56
C ASN A 20 -10.13 21.16 -41.39
N GLY A 21 -10.56 20.14 -42.10
CA GLY A 21 -11.01 20.09 -43.48
C GLY A 21 -9.87 19.62 -44.37
N GLU A 22 -9.42 18.37 -44.24
CA GLU A 22 -8.58 17.73 -45.24
C GLU A 22 -8.65 16.19 -45.13
N THR A 23 -9.28 15.60 -46.16
CA THR A 23 -9.48 14.17 -46.36
C THR A 23 -8.42 13.70 -47.34
N HIS A 24 -7.58 12.72 -46.96
CA HIS A 24 -6.70 12.03 -47.91
C HIS A 24 -7.06 10.55 -48.09
N PRO A 25 -7.05 10.05 -49.35
CA PRO A 25 -7.67 8.78 -49.74
C PRO A 25 -6.76 7.55 -49.58
N GLN A 26 -7.38 6.42 -49.25
CA GLN A 26 -6.79 5.08 -49.29
C GLN A 26 -6.73 4.58 -50.74
N LEU A 27 -5.51 4.44 -51.28
CA LEU A 27 -5.23 3.79 -52.56
C LEU A 27 -4.69 2.38 -52.32
N ARG A 28 -5.40 1.41 -52.88
CA ARG A 28 -5.00 0.02 -53.08
C ARG A 28 -3.60 -0.06 -53.69
N SER A 29 -2.79 -1.03 -53.27
CA SER A 29 -2.24 -2.00 -54.22
C SER A 29 -1.61 -3.21 -53.53
N THR A 30 -1.90 -4.35 -54.15
CA THR A 30 -1.28 -5.66 -54.04
C THR A 30 0.21 -5.60 -54.41
N ASN A 31 1.08 -6.36 -53.72
CA ASN A 31 2.00 -7.21 -54.48
C ASN A 31 2.59 -8.39 -53.71
N ARG A 32 2.82 -9.43 -54.50
CA ARG A 32 3.33 -10.76 -54.18
C ARG A 32 4.84 -10.82 -54.46
N LEU A 33 5.51 -11.66 -53.65
CA LEU A 33 6.65 -12.54 -53.98
C LEU A 33 8.09 -11.97 -54.07
N HIS A 34 8.99 -12.91 -53.74
CA HIS A 34 10.47 -12.91 -53.74
C HIS A 34 11.11 -12.16 -52.55
N GLU A 35 12.10 -12.66 -51.82
CA GLU A 35 13.00 -13.79 -52.06
C GLU A 35 13.76 -14.14 -50.78
N ARG A 36 14.25 -15.37 -50.82
CA ARG A 36 15.16 -16.07 -49.92
C ARG A 36 16.41 -15.23 -49.60
N SER A 37 16.72 -15.04 -48.31
CA SER A 37 18.12 -14.89 -47.89
C SER A 37 18.35 -15.53 -46.53
N GLU A 38 19.42 -16.33 -46.48
CA GLU A 38 19.87 -17.11 -45.35
C GLU A 38 20.47 -16.17 -44.29
N GLY A 39 19.95 -16.26 -43.07
CA GLY A 39 20.54 -15.62 -41.90
C GLY A 39 20.38 -16.54 -40.71
N ARG A 40 21.49 -17.19 -40.28
CA ARG A 40 21.60 -17.85 -38.98
C ARG A 40 21.06 -16.90 -37.90
N PRO A 41 20.11 -17.31 -37.04
CA PRO A 41 19.88 -16.56 -35.82
C PRO A 41 21.08 -16.81 -34.90
N MET A 42 21.92 -15.79 -34.74
CA MET A 42 22.71 -15.63 -33.53
C MET A 42 21.74 -15.69 -32.36
N ALA A 43 21.91 -16.68 -31.48
CA ALA A 43 21.21 -16.74 -30.22
C ALA A 43 21.56 -15.46 -29.44
N SER A 44 20.67 -14.48 -29.54
CA SER A 44 20.56 -13.38 -28.60
C SER A 44 20.29 -14.04 -27.25
N ASN A 45 21.34 -14.15 -26.43
CA ASN A 45 21.23 -14.54 -25.04
C ASN A 45 20.61 -13.34 -24.30
N SER A 46 19.30 -13.18 -24.46
CA SER A 46 18.51 -12.29 -23.61
C SER A 46 18.64 -12.84 -22.19
N ALA A 47 19.28 -12.04 -21.34
CA ALA A 47 19.29 -12.27 -19.91
C ALA A 47 17.83 -12.53 -19.48
N ARG A 48 17.59 -13.74 -19.01
CA ARG A 48 16.28 -14.23 -18.59
C ARG A 48 15.88 -13.38 -17.37
N GLU A 49 15.05 -12.37 -17.59
CA GLU A 49 14.42 -11.63 -16.49
C GLU A 49 13.74 -12.64 -15.55
N PRO A 50 13.94 -12.55 -14.23
CA PRO A 50 13.24 -13.40 -13.29
C PRO A 50 11.74 -13.14 -13.41
N HIS A 51 11.00 -14.20 -13.75
CA HIS A 51 9.54 -14.14 -13.85
C HIS A 51 8.93 -13.92 -12.45
N PRO A 52 7.84 -13.16 -12.31
CA PRO A 52 6.99 -13.21 -11.11
C PRO A 52 6.69 -14.62 -10.65
N PRO A 53 6.38 -14.83 -9.36
CA PRO A 53 5.94 -16.13 -8.86
C PRO A 53 4.84 -16.65 -9.79
N ASP A 54 5.18 -17.72 -10.49
CA ASP A 54 4.48 -18.17 -11.70
C ASP A 54 3.04 -18.60 -11.37
N GLU A 55 2.07 -18.09 -12.12
CA GLU A 55 0.67 -18.55 -12.09
C GLU A 55 0.52 -19.98 -12.67
N ARG A 56 1.54 -20.54 -13.32
CA ARG A 56 1.46 -21.84 -14.03
C ARG A 56 1.65 -23.09 -13.17
N VAL A 57 1.61 -22.98 -11.84
CA VAL A 57 1.34 -24.12 -10.95
C VAL A 57 -0.15 -24.15 -10.59
N THR A 58 -1.02 -24.05 -11.59
CA THR A 58 -2.48 -23.94 -11.43
C THR A 58 -3.23 -25.29 -11.52
N GLY A 59 -2.52 -26.41 -11.62
CA GLY A 59 -3.13 -27.72 -11.84
C GLY A 59 -3.32 -28.64 -10.63
N ALA A 60 -2.50 -28.56 -9.57
CA ALA A 60 -2.44 -29.68 -8.61
C ALA A 60 -1.91 -29.41 -7.19
N LEU A 61 -2.04 -28.19 -6.63
CA LEU A 61 -1.66 -27.94 -5.22
C LEU A 61 -2.67 -27.01 -4.52
N ARG A 62 -3.79 -27.58 -4.07
CA ARG A 62 -4.67 -26.97 -3.05
C ARG A 62 -4.15 -27.23 -1.64
N SER A 63 -2.85 -26.95 -1.41
CA SER A 63 -2.18 -27.22 -0.13
C SER A 63 -1.17 -26.11 0.18
N GLY A 64 -1.56 -25.16 1.03
CA GLY A 64 -0.64 -24.47 1.96
C GLY A 64 0.29 -23.37 1.43
N ARG A 65 -0.24 -22.32 0.79
CA ARG A 65 0.47 -21.01 0.75
C ARG A 65 -0.41 -19.99 1.46
N THR A 66 -0.06 -19.65 2.70
CA THR A 66 -0.69 -18.56 3.45
C THR A 66 -0.30 -17.23 2.81
N ALA A 67 -1.14 -16.20 3.00
CA ALA A 67 -0.82 -14.84 2.54
C ALA A 67 0.53 -14.35 3.10
N GLU A 68 0.90 -14.76 4.32
CA GLU A 68 2.23 -14.51 4.90
C GLU A 68 3.38 -15.08 4.04
N THR A 69 3.24 -16.30 3.53
CA THR A 69 4.28 -16.92 2.68
C THR A 69 4.46 -16.15 1.37
N TRP A 70 3.35 -15.63 0.85
CA TRP A 70 3.36 -14.83 -0.36
C TRP A 70 3.98 -13.45 -0.13
N LEU A 71 3.64 -12.77 0.97
CA LEU A 71 4.24 -11.50 1.37
C LEU A 71 5.75 -11.66 1.56
N ALA A 72 6.19 -12.72 2.24
CA ALA A 72 7.60 -13.05 2.39
C ALA A 72 8.29 -13.26 1.03
N ALA A 73 7.64 -13.91 0.07
CA ALA A 73 8.17 -14.07 -1.28
C ALA A 73 8.27 -12.71 -2.02
N CYS A 74 7.31 -11.81 -1.87
CA CYS A 74 7.36 -10.46 -2.43
C CYS A 74 8.51 -9.64 -1.83
N VAL A 75 8.69 -9.65 -0.51
CA VAL A 75 9.80 -8.99 0.18
C VAL A 75 11.14 -9.51 -0.34
N GLN A 76 11.32 -10.83 -0.44
CA GLN A 76 12.53 -11.45 -0.97
C GLN A 76 12.77 -11.09 -2.43
N TRP A 77 11.73 -11.12 -3.26
CA TRP A 77 11.82 -10.83 -4.69
C TRP A 77 12.16 -9.36 -4.96
N CYS A 78 11.60 -8.45 -4.18
CA CYS A 78 11.90 -7.01 -4.22
C CYS A 78 13.21 -6.66 -3.49
N ARG A 79 13.81 -7.62 -2.78
CA ARG A 79 14.96 -7.41 -1.89
C ARG A 79 14.72 -6.29 -0.87
N ALA A 80 13.47 -6.17 -0.42
CA ALA A 80 13.11 -5.28 0.67
C ALA A 80 13.66 -5.84 1.99
N ASP A 81 13.98 -4.95 2.92
CA ASP A 81 14.43 -5.35 4.26
C ASP A 81 13.25 -5.76 5.14
N GLY A 82 12.06 -5.23 4.85
CA GLY A 82 10.82 -5.63 5.48
C GLY A 82 9.60 -5.00 4.81
N ALA A 83 8.41 -5.37 5.30
CA ALA A 83 7.14 -4.86 4.82
C ALA A 83 6.04 -4.92 5.88
N ALA A 84 5.05 -4.05 5.72
CA ALA A 84 3.80 -4.06 6.47
C ALA A 84 2.61 -4.09 5.50
N VAL A 85 1.55 -4.80 5.89
CA VAL A 85 0.25 -4.70 5.25
C VAL A 85 -0.64 -3.85 6.14
N VAL A 86 -1.26 -2.85 5.54
CA VAL A 86 -2.19 -1.94 6.20
C VAL A 86 -3.55 -2.07 5.54
N ALA A 87 -4.57 -2.43 6.30
CA ALA A 87 -5.96 -2.33 5.88
C ALA A 87 -6.52 -0.96 6.23
N GLU A 88 -7.34 -0.39 5.36
CA GLU A 88 -8.00 0.88 5.57
C GLU A 88 -9.52 0.69 5.39
N SER A 89 -10.32 1.33 6.23
CA SER A 89 -11.77 1.25 6.11
C SER A 89 -12.23 1.99 4.86
N ALA A 90 -13.16 1.37 4.13
CA ALA A 90 -13.80 2.01 2.99
C ALA A 90 -14.80 3.09 3.43
N ALA A 91 -15.33 2.98 4.64
CA ALA A 91 -16.31 3.90 5.22
C ALA A 91 -15.65 5.09 5.96
N ASP A 92 -14.47 4.89 6.53
CA ASP A 92 -13.72 5.91 7.28
C ASP A 92 -12.21 5.77 6.99
N ALA A 93 -11.70 6.60 6.08
CA ALA A 93 -10.27 6.58 5.70
C ALA A 93 -9.32 6.82 6.88
N ASP A 94 -9.82 7.38 7.99
CA ASP A 94 -9.00 7.60 9.17
C ASP A 94 -8.89 6.32 10.04
N VAL A 95 -9.75 5.32 9.81
CA VAL A 95 -9.65 3.98 10.42
C VAL A 95 -8.75 3.09 9.57
N ARG A 96 -7.60 2.76 10.14
CA ARG A 96 -6.64 1.85 9.51
C ARG A 96 -5.88 1.00 10.50
N LEU A 97 -5.35 -0.09 9.97
CA LEU A 97 -4.78 -1.16 10.76
C LEU A 97 -3.59 -1.81 10.06
N VAL A 98 -2.46 -1.91 10.75
CA VAL A 98 -1.39 -2.83 10.39
C VAL A 98 -1.84 -4.26 10.69
N THR A 99 -2.19 -5.04 9.66
CA THR A 99 -2.66 -6.43 9.79
C THR A 99 -1.53 -7.44 9.76
N TYR A 100 -0.39 -7.03 9.23
CA TYR A 100 0.85 -7.80 9.20
C TYR A 100 2.05 -6.88 9.13
N ALA A 101 3.13 -7.25 9.81
CA ALA A 101 4.43 -6.62 9.70
C ALA A 101 5.51 -7.70 9.75
N THR A 102 6.56 -7.56 8.94
CA THR A 102 7.71 -8.48 8.99
C THR A 102 8.54 -8.31 10.25
N ASP A 103 8.54 -7.10 10.80
CA ASP A 103 9.32 -6.68 11.96
C ASP A 103 8.74 -5.39 12.58
N ASP A 104 9.23 -5.02 13.76
CA ASP A 104 8.80 -3.82 14.49
C ASP A 104 9.06 -2.51 13.73
N LEU A 105 10.09 -2.47 12.87
CA LEU A 105 10.39 -1.28 12.08
C LEU A 105 9.32 -1.09 11.00
N ALA A 106 8.89 -2.15 10.31
CA ALA A 106 7.80 -2.09 9.34
C ALA A 106 6.51 -1.53 9.95
N GLU A 107 6.13 -1.98 11.14
CA GLU A 107 4.97 -1.47 11.88
C GLU A 107 5.15 0.02 12.20
N ARG A 108 6.31 0.39 12.77
CA ARG A 108 6.61 1.80 13.11
C ARG A 108 6.58 2.73 11.90
N LEU A 109 7.07 2.27 10.75
CA LEU A 109 7.05 3.04 9.50
C LEU A 109 5.64 3.22 8.96
N ALA A 110 4.81 2.17 9.05
CA ALA A 110 3.41 2.28 8.70
C ALA A 110 2.70 3.32 9.59
N ASP A 111 2.95 3.30 10.90
CA ASP A 111 2.39 4.24 11.88
C ASP A 111 2.89 5.67 11.72
N LEU A 112 4.18 5.85 11.45
CA LEU A 112 4.78 7.16 11.17
C LEU A 112 4.09 7.86 9.99
N GLN A 113 3.89 7.14 8.88
CA GLN A 113 3.27 7.72 7.70
C GLN A 113 1.85 8.27 7.96
N TYR A 114 1.06 7.62 8.81
CA TYR A 114 -0.27 8.13 9.20
C TYR A 114 -0.23 9.22 10.24
N LEU A 115 0.69 9.11 11.20
CA LEU A 115 0.89 10.19 12.16
C LEU A 115 1.19 11.49 11.43
N LEU A 116 1.98 11.43 10.35
CA LEU A 116 2.28 12.58 9.50
C LEU A 116 1.19 12.89 8.48
N GLY A 117 0.25 11.97 8.25
CA GLY A 117 -0.80 12.09 7.23
C GLY A 117 -0.26 12.27 5.82
N CYS A 118 0.97 11.81 5.55
CA CYS A 118 1.64 12.00 4.27
C CYS A 118 2.57 10.83 3.94
N GLY A 119 2.99 10.76 2.68
CA GLY A 119 3.88 9.73 2.16
C GLY A 119 3.25 8.92 1.03
N PRO A 120 3.98 7.94 0.48
CA PRO A 120 3.55 7.14 -0.66
C PRO A 120 2.16 6.49 -0.48
N HIS A 121 1.82 6.05 0.74
CA HIS A 121 0.52 5.42 1.00
C HIS A 121 -0.67 6.33 0.69
N THR A 122 -0.57 7.63 1.00
CA THR A 122 -1.67 8.58 0.72
C THR A 122 -1.97 8.68 -0.77
N GLU A 123 -0.95 8.61 -1.62
CA GLU A 123 -1.12 8.63 -3.08
C GLU A 123 -1.69 7.32 -3.60
N SER A 124 -1.17 6.21 -3.08
CA SER A 124 -1.66 4.88 -3.46
C SER A 124 -3.13 4.70 -3.11
N MET A 125 -3.54 5.14 -1.91
CA MET A 125 -4.95 5.11 -1.49
C MET A 125 -5.82 6.10 -2.26
N ALA A 126 -5.26 7.22 -2.74
CA ALA A 126 -5.96 8.14 -3.63
C ALA A 126 -6.10 7.64 -5.08
N GLY A 127 -5.63 6.42 -5.39
CA GLY A 127 -5.79 5.80 -6.70
C GLY A 127 -4.70 6.13 -7.71
N ALA A 128 -3.56 6.70 -7.27
CA ALA A 128 -2.41 6.96 -8.15
C ALA A 128 -1.67 5.67 -8.57
N GLY A 129 -2.05 4.52 -8.02
CA GLY A 129 -1.32 3.25 -8.20
C GLY A 129 -0.22 3.10 -7.15
N HIS A 130 0.84 2.37 -7.49
CA HIS A 130 1.99 2.28 -6.57
C HIS A 130 2.72 3.63 -6.49
N SER A 131 3.23 3.96 -5.32
CA SER A 131 4.02 5.17 -5.09
C SER A 131 5.29 4.81 -4.31
N ARG A 132 6.35 5.60 -4.49
CA ARG A 132 7.66 5.38 -3.89
C ARG A 132 8.23 6.69 -3.38
N LEU A 133 8.94 6.60 -2.26
CA LEU A 133 9.76 7.64 -1.68
C LEU A 133 11.19 7.12 -1.63
N ASP A 134 12.11 7.90 -2.20
CA ASP A 134 13.57 7.74 -2.09
C ASP A 134 14.09 8.91 -1.24
N VAL A 135 14.78 8.62 -0.14
CA VAL A 135 15.26 9.61 0.84
C VAL A 135 16.36 10.49 0.26
N GLU A 136 17.09 10.01 -0.76
CA GLU A 136 18.13 10.80 -1.44
C GLU A 136 17.56 11.68 -2.56
N ASP A 137 16.28 11.51 -2.93
CA ASP A 137 15.63 12.31 -3.97
C ASP A 137 15.19 13.68 -3.43
N PRO A 138 15.73 14.79 -3.96
CA PRO A 138 15.39 16.14 -3.52
C PRO A 138 13.91 16.48 -3.67
N ASP A 139 13.22 15.95 -4.69
CA ASP A 139 11.81 16.25 -4.92
C ASP A 139 10.93 15.60 -3.83
N HIS A 140 11.31 14.38 -3.39
CA HIS A 140 10.68 13.76 -2.22
C HIS A 140 11.00 14.52 -0.93
N GLY A 141 12.22 15.05 -0.79
CA GLY A 141 12.61 15.91 0.34
C GLY A 141 11.79 17.19 0.45
N VAL A 142 11.35 17.77 -0.67
CA VAL A 142 10.44 18.93 -0.68
C VAL A 142 9.00 18.50 -0.42
N ARG A 143 8.56 17.39 -1.01
CA ARG A 143 7.17 16.93 -0.94
C ARG A 143 6.78 16.35 0.43
N TRP A 144 7.70 15.60 1.04
CA TRP A 144 7.48 14.84 2.26
C TRP A 144 8.60 15.11 3.27
N THR A 145 8.96 16.38 3.45
CA THR A 145 10.13 16.83 4.23
C THR A 145 10.25 16.12 5.58
N THR A 146 9.22 16.19 6.43
CA THR A 146 9.25 15.56 7.75
C THR A 146 9.40 14.06 7.68
N LEU A 147 8.75 13.39 6.72
CA LEU A 147 8.85 11.94 6.56
C LEU A 147 10.26 11.54 6.10
N VAL A 148 10.85 12.26 5.15
CA VAL A 148 12.22 12.01 4.67
C VAL A 148 13.24 12.12 5.80
N ASP A 149 13.13 13.18 6.61
CA ASP A 149 14.01 13.38 7.77
C ASP A 149 13.90 12.20 8.76
N GLU A 150 12.68 11.76 9.08
CA GLU A 150 12.46 10.66 10.02
C GLU A 150 12.85 9.29 9.45
N LEU A 151 12.67 9.05 8.15
CA LEU A 151 13.18 7.85 7.51
C LEU A 151 14.71 7.79 7.58
N ALA A 152 15.37 8.92 7.38
CA ALA A 152 16.82 9.02 7.49
C ALA A 152 17.33 8.74 8.91
N THR A 153 16.64 9.24 9.97
CA THR A 153 17.01 8.93 11.36
C THR A 153 16.86 7.45 11.70
N LEU A 154 15.90 6.77 11.07
CA LEU A 154 15.66 5.33 11.20
C LEU A 154 16.56 4.47 10.30
N GLY A 155 17.43 5.08 9.49
CA GLY A 155 18.35 4.39 8.58
C GLY A 155 17.66 3.75 7.36
N VAL A 156 16.43 4.19 7.06
CA VAL A 156 15.66 3.78 5.88
C VAL A 156 16.04 4.71 4.73
N VAL A 157 16.27 4.13 3.56
CA VAL A 157 16.64 4.88 2.34
C VAL A 157 15.51 4.97 1.34
N GLU A 158 14.55 4.05 1.42
CA GLU A 158 13.47 3.97 0.45
C GLU A 158 12.23 3.32 1.11
N VAL A 159 11.06 3.80 0.70
CA VAL A 159 9.76 3.23 1.04
C VAL A 159 8.93 3.15 -0.24
N ALA A 160 8.27 2.03 -0.49
CA ALA A 160 7.36 1.85 -1.62
C ALA A 160 6.04 1.31 -1.12
N THR A 161 4.96 1.86 -1.66
CA THR A 161 3.60 1.48 -1.29
C THR A 161 2.85 0.98 -2.52
N PHE A 162 2.19 -0.16 -2.35
CA PHE A 162 1.42 -0.85 -3.38
C PHE A 162 -0.03 -0.98 -2.90
N PRO A 163 -1.02 -0.39 -3.58
CA PRO A 163 -2.41 -0.53 -3.20
C PRO A 163 -2.88 -1.98 -3.36
N ILE A 164 -3.65 -2.47 -2.39
CA ILE A 164 -4.33 -3.76 -2.42
C ILE A 164 -5.81 -3.53 -2.73
N GLY A 165 -6.37 -4.31 -3.66
CA GLY A 165 -7.74 -4.11 -4.15
C GLY A 165 -7.80 -3.26 -5.41
N ALA A 166 -9.01 -2.97 -5.87
CA ALA A 166 -9.22 -2.31 -7.16
C ALA A 166 -8.62 -0.89 -7.17
N PRO A 167 -8.03 -0.41 -8.30
CA PRO A 167 -7.34 0.87 -8.35
C PRO A 167 -8.22 2.08 -7.99
N ALA A 168 -9.52 2.00 -8.30
CA ALA A 168 -10.48 3.07 -8.01
C ALA A 168 -10.93 3.08 -6.54
N THR A 169 -10.79 1.97 -5.83
CA THR A 169 -11.19 1.80 -4.42
C THR A 169 -10.19 0.88 -3.71
N PRO A 170 -8.94 1.33 -3.49
CA PRO A 170 -7.98 0.55 -2.72
C PRO A 170 -8.54 0.27 -1.32
N LEU A 171 -8.35 -0.95 -0.85
CA LEU A 171 -8.81 -1.41 0.47
C LEU A 171 -7.70 -1.33 1.54
N GLY A 172 -6.51 -0.96 1.11
CA GLY A 172 -5.32 -0.89 1.94
C GLY A 172 -4.06 -0.95 1.10
N THR A 173 -2.93 -1.16 1.75
CA THR A 173 -1.62 -1.08 1.13
C THR A 173 -0.66 -2.15 1.62
N LEU A 174 0.22 -2.58 0.73
CA LEU A 174 1.48 -3.25 1.06
C LEU A 174 2.59 -2.20 1.02
N GLN A 175 3.21 -1.94 2.16
CA GLN A 175 4.27 -0.95 2.33
C GLN A 175 5.59 -1.67 2.58
N MET A 176 6.56 -1.50 1.68
CA MET A 176 7.90 -2.08 1.78
C MET A 176 8.92 -1.00 2.12
N TYR A 177 9.99 -1.39 2.81
CA TYR A 177 11.10 -0.50 3.12
C TYR A 177 12.46 -1.14 2.82
N TRP A 178 13.45 -0.28 2.57
CA TRP A 178 14.85 -0.67 2.33
C TRP A 178 15.80 0.14 3.21
N ARG A 179 16.90 -0.50 3.64
CA ARG A 179 17.98 0.10 4.43
C ARG A 179 19.33 -0.05 3.73
N GLY A 180 20.28 0.79 4.13
CA GLY A 180 21.64 0.75 3.60
C GLY A 180 21.74 1.25 2.15
N ARG A 181 22.86 0.97 1.45
CA ARG A 181 23.04 1.51 0.08
C ARG A 181 22.04 0.90 -0.88
N ARG A 182 21.38 1.78 -1.63
CA ARG A 182 20.39 1.51 -2.69
C ARG A 182 20.75 0.26 -3.49
N ARG A 183 20.04 -0.83 -3.20
CA ARG A 183 20.09 -2.03 -4.03
C ARG A 183 19.14 -1.74 -5.18
N SER A 184 19.69 -1.53 -6.37
CA SER A 184 18.87 -1.47 -7.59
C SER A 184 17.90 -2.66 -7.57
N SER A 185 16.62 -2.38 -7.34
CA SER A 185 15.56 -3.35 -7.51
C SER A 185 15.60 -3.72 -9.00
N THR A 186 15.85 -5.00 -9.28
CA THR A 186 15.97 -5.48 -10.66
C THR A 186 14.59 -5.72 -11.29
N HIS A 187 13.51 -5.38 -10.58
CA HIS A 187 12.14 -5.73 -10.90
C HIS A 187 11.27 -4.48 -10.98
N SER A 188 10.36 -4.46 -11.95
CA SER A 188 9.42 -3.35 -12.16
C SER A 188 8.36 -3.34 -11.06
N ASP A 189 8.28 -2.25 -10.31
CA ASP A 189 7.22 -2.00 -9.33
C ASP A 189 5.82 -2.25 -9.90
N ALA A 190 5.62 -1.96 -11.19
CA ALA A 190 4.36 -2.19 -11.88
C ALA A 190 3.95 -3.68 -11.88
N ALA A 191 4.92 -4.60 -11.94
CA ALA A 191 4.63 -6.03 -11.89
C ALA A 191 4.17 -6.47 -10.49
N ILE A 192 4.77 -5.90 -9.44
CA ILE A 192 4.35 -6.13 -8.06
C ILE A 192 2.98 -5.50 -7.81
N ALA A 193 2.78 -4.26 -8.24
CA ALA A 193 1.50 -3.56 -8.13
C ALA A 193 0.36 -4.36 -8.74
N ALA A 194 0.49 -4.82 -9.99
CA ALA A 194 -0.53 -5.60 -10.68
C ALA A 194 -0.83 -6.94 -9.98
N LEU A 195 0.17 -7.51 -9.32
CA LEU A 195 0.04 -8.77 -8.59
C LEU A 195 -0.63 -8.55 -7.21
N VAL A 196 -0.30 -7.47 -6.50
CA VAL A 196 -0.86 -7.08 -5.20
C VAL A 196 -2.31 -6.61 -5.33
N GLU A 197 -2.63 -5.84 -6.38
CA GLU A 197 -3.97 -5.32 -6.69
C GLU A 197 -5.03 -6.43 -6.71
N ARG A 198 -4.68 -7.60 -7.26
CA ARG A 198 -5.57 -8.75 -7.46
C ARG A 198 -5.65 -9.69 -6.26
N ARG A 199 -5.12 -9.28 -5.09
CA ARG A 199 -4.94 -10.14 -3.93
C ARG A 199 -5.49 -9.50 -2.64
N PRO A 200 -6.79 -9.19 -2.56
CA PRO A 200 -7.40 -8.65 -1.34
C PRO A 200 -7.21 -9.57 -0.12
N GLU A 201 -6.99 -10.88 -0.32
CA GLU A 201 -6.61 -11.81 0.74
C GLU A 201 -5.38 -11.41 1.56
N LEU A 202 -4.50 -10.56 1.02
CA LEU A 202 -3.29 -10.10 1.70
C LEU A 202 -3.61 -9.18 2.87
N LEU A 203 -4.76 -8.51 2.85
CA LEU A 203 -5.18 -7.60 3.91
C LEU A 203 -5.49 -8.33 5.21
N ALA A 204 -5.89 -9.61 5.13
CA ALA A 204 -6.21 -10.42 6.30
C ALA A 204 -5.42 -11.73 6.28
N PRO A 205 -4.07 -11.69 6.39
CA PRO A 205 -3.25 -12.84 6.04
C PRO A 205 -3.40 -14.05 6.98
N ARG A 206 -4.10 -13.86 8.11
CA ARG A 206 -4.38 -14.85 9.16
C ARG A 206 -5.86 -15.22 9.29
N VAL A 207 -6.73 -14.66 8.44
CA VAL A 207 -8.17 -14.92 8.46
C VAL A 207 -8.53 -15.87 7.29
N PRO A 208 -9.36 -16.90 7.52
CA PRO A 208 -9.91 -17.71 6.43
C PRO A 208 -10.74 -16.83 5.48
N LEU A 209 -10.45 -16.88 4.18
CA LEU A 209 -11.08 -16.01 3.20
C LEU A 209 -12.59 -16.25 3.09
N CYS A 210 -13.36 -15.17 3.15
CA CYS A 210 -14.75 -15.09 2.72
C CYS A 210 -14.79 -14.50 1.30
N ASP A 211 -15.80 -14.87 0.51
CA ASP A 211 -15.91 -14.45 -0.90
C ASP A 211 -16.14 -12.94 -1.08
N ASP A 212 -16.59 -12.23 -0.03
CA ASP A 212 -16.79 -10.78 -0.01
C ASP A 212 -15.84 -10.12 1.02
N LEU A 213 -14.66 -9.69 0.57
CA LEU A 213 -13.70 -8.92 1.37
C LEU A 213 -13.79 -7.44 1.01
N ASP A 214 -14.43 -6.66 1.87
CA ASP A 214 -14.24 -5.21 1.93
C ASP A 214 -13.31 -4.83 3.11
N GLY A 215 -12.86 -3.58 3.13
CA GLY A 215 -11.94 -3.09 4.17
C GLY A 215 -12.51 -3.24 5.59
N ASP A 216 -13.82 -3.01 5.75
CA ASP A 216 -14.50 -3.11 7.04
C ASP A 216 -14.61 -4.56 7.53
N THR A 217 -14.83 -5.51 6.62
CA THR A 217 -14.83 -6.96 6.89
C THR A 217 -13.44 -7.43 7.28
N VAL A 218 -12.37 -6.91 6.65
CA VAL A 218 -11.00 -7.17 7.09
C VAL A 218 -10.80 -6.67 8.52
N LEU A 219 -11.16 -5.41 8.79
CA LEU A 219 -10.95 -4.79 10.09
C LEU A 219 -11.69 -5.55 11.20
N THR A 220 -12.92 -5.99 10.95
CA THR A 220 -13.72 -6.77 11.90
C THR A 220 -13.23 -8.21 12.05
N ALA A 221 -12.77 -8.87 10.98
CA ALA A 221 -12.33 -10.26 11.03
C ALA A 221 -10.94 -10.43 11.68
N VAL A 222 -10.04 -9.46 11.52
CA VAL A 222 -8.74 -9.45 12.21
C VAL A 222 -8.91 -9.22 13.73
N ASP A 223 -10.02 -8.64 14.16
CA ASP A 223 -10.33 -8.35 15.57
C ASP A 223 -10.80 -9.60 16.37
N GLY A 224 -11.13 -10.69 15.68
CA GLY A 224 -11.95 -11.77 16.23
C GLY A 224 -11.25 -12.95 16.91
N GLY A 225 -9.91 -13.01 17.03
CA GLY A 225 -9.25 -14.25 17.46
C GLY A 225 -7.93 -14.12 18.25
N PRO A 226 -7.74 -14.93 19.32
CA PRO A 226 -6.56 -14.89 20.19
C PRO A 226 -5.27 -15.42 19.54
N ASP A 227 -5.33 -16.05 18.36
CA ASP A 227 -4.19 -16.66 17.66
C ASP A 227 -3.57 -15.78 16.55
N HIS A 228 -4.02 -14.52 16.39
CA HIS A 228 -3.68 -13.71 15.20
C HIS A 228 -2.42 -12.85 15.30
N GLY A 229 -1.61 -13.00 16.36
CA GLY A 229 -0.25 -12.42 16.48
C GLY A 229 -0.15 -10.89 16.57
N PHE A 230 -1.15 -10.16 16.08
CA PHE A 230 -1.41 -8.75 16.36
C PHE A 230 -2.62 -8.68 17.30
N ASP A 231 -2.43 -8.04 18.44
CA ASP A 231 -3.49 -7.88 19.42
C ASP A 231 -4.33 -6.66 19.05
N LEU A 232 -5.01 -6.76 17.90
CA LEU A 232 -5.85 -5.70 17.36
C LEU A 232 -6.92 -5.28 18.37
N SER A 233 -7.49 -6.28 19.04
CA SER A 233 -8.45 -6.07 20.12
C SER A 233 -7.86 -5.14 21.18
N THR A 234 -6.59 -5.31 21.55
CA THR A 234 -5.90 -4.44 22.49
C THR A 234 -5.70 -3.02 21.97
N VAL A 235 -5.36 -2.82 20.69
CA VAL A 235 -5.22 -1.47 20.11
C VAL A 235 -6.57 -0.75 20.09
N HIS A 236 -7.64 -1.38 19.60
CA HIS A 236 -8.97 -0.78 19.60
C HIS A 236 -9.51 -0.52 21.01
N LEU A 237 -9.30 -1.45 21.95
CA LEU A 237 -9.66 -1.26 23.35
C LEU A 237 -8.87 -0.11 23.98
N ALA A 238 -7.57 0.01 23.71
CA ALA A 238 -6.75 1.11 24.20
C ALA A 238 -7.21 2.45 23.61
N ILE A 239 -7.57 2.50 22.32
CA ILE A 239 -8.17 3.69 21.71
C ILE A 239 -9.48 4.05 22.42
N GLY A 240 -10.37 3.09 22.67
CA GLY A 240 -11.61 3.31 23.43
C GLY A 240 -11.36 3.85 24.84
N VAL A 241 -10.33 3.33 25.51
CA VAL A 241 -9.85 3.84 26.80
C VAL A 241 -9.37 5.30 26.69
N VAL A 242 -8.57 5.63 25.68
CA VAL A 242 -8.05 7.00 25.46
C VAL A 242 -9.19 7.96 25.14
N VAL A 243 -10.16 7.55 24.31
CA VAL A 243 -11.40 8.30 24.04
C VAL A 243 -12.12 8.63 25.34
N ALA A 244 -12.35 7.63 26.20
CA ALA A 244 -13.05 7.81 27.46
C ALA A 244 -12.26 8.68 28.46
N ARG A 245 -10.94 8.50 28.55
CA ARG A 245 -10.05 9.24 29.48
C ARG A 245 -9.87 10.70 29.10
N HIS A 246 -9.72 10.99 27.80
CA HIS A 246 -9.34 12.32 27.31
C HIS A 246 -10.48 13.06 26.58
N HIS A 247 -11.66 12.46 26.48
CA HIS A 247 -12.82 13.01 25.76
C HIS A 247 -12.50 13.40 24.30
N LEU A 248 -11.68 12.59 23.65
CA LEU A 248 -11.27 12.77 22.27
C LEU A 248 -12.18 12.00 21.31
N GLY A 249 -12.28 12.46 20.06
CA GLY A 249 -12.79 11.61 18.99
C GLY A 249 -11.86 10.42 18.74
N VAL A 250 -12.39 9.34 18.16
CA VAL A 250 -11.63 8.10 17.87
C VAL A 250 -10.33 8.39 17.12
N GLN A 251 -10.37 9.32 16.15
CA GLN A 251 -9.20 9.68 15.36
C GLN A 251 -8.12 10.40 16.16
N ALA A 252 -8.49 11.38 16.99
CA ALA A 252 -7.54 12.05 17.86
C ALA A 252 -6.96 11.10 18.92
N ALA A 253 -7.76 10.15 19.43
CA ALA A 253 -7.28 9.14 20.36
C ALA A 253 -6.31 8.14 19.70
N SER A 254 -6.64 7.69 18.48
CA SER A 254 -5.79 6.86 17.62
C SER A 254 -4.45 7.54 17.33
N ALA A 255 -4.48 8.80 16.86
CA ALA A 255 -3.30 9.59 16.61
C ALA A 255 -2.47 9.82 17.88
N LEU A 256 -3.12 10.08 19.02
CA LEU A 256 -2.43 10.24 20.31
C LEU A 256 -1.72 8.96 20.75
N LEU A 257 -2.38 7.80 20.65
CA LEU A 257 -1.79 6.51 20.99
C LEU A 257 -0.55 6.24 20.13
N ARG A 258 -0.65 6.51 18.82
CA ARG A 258 0.48 6.38 17.88
C ARG A 258 1.60 7.39 18.16
N ALA A 259 1.26 8.63 18.49
CA ALA A 259 2.23 9.65 18.88
C ALA A 259 3.01 9.25 20.14
N GLN A 260 2.33 8.66 21.12
CA GLN A 260 2.97 8.15 22.32
C GLN A 260 3.89 6.96 22.02
N ALA A 261 3.43 6.00 21.21
CA ALA A 261 4.26 4.87 20.77
C ALA A 261 5.51 5.34 20.02
N TYR A 262 5.32 6.29 19.10
CA TYR A 262 6.40 6.93 18.34
C TYR A 262 7.41 7.61 19.26
N SER A 263 6.94 8.47 20.17
CA SER A 263 7.78 9.18 21.14
C SER A 263 8.52 8.23 22.09
N ALA A 264 7.95 7.05 22.39
CA ALA A 264 8.56 6.04 23.24
C ALA A 264 9.49 5.09 22.46
N GLY A 265 9.55 5.19 21.12
CA GLY A 265 10.29 4.27 20.27
C GLY A 265 9.75 2.84 20.30
N THR A 266 8.49 2.65 20.66
CA THR A 266 7.82 1.33 20.74
C THR A 266 6.80 1.16 19.64
N THR A 267 6.30 -0.07 19.48
CA THR A 267 5.15 -0.33 18.60
C THR A 267 3.86 0.19 19.24
N VAL A 268 2.84 0.41 18.40
CA VAL A 268 1.52 0.85 18.86
C VAL A 268 0.85 -0.22 19.70
N THR A 269 1.04 -1.49 19.32
CA THR A 269 0.55 -2.64 20.08
C THR A 269 1.14 -2.66 21.50
N GLU A 270 2.44 -2.41 21.65
CA GLU A 270 3.09 -2.33 22.96
C GLU A 270 2.55 -1.15 23.80
N GLN A 271 2.37 0.01 23.16
CA GLN A 271 1.81 1.18 23.85
C GLN A 271 0.34 0.95 24.26
N ALA A 272 -0.45 0.28 23.43
CA ALA A 272 -1.82 -0.10 23.73
C ALA A 272 -1.91 -0.98 24.98
N ARG A 273 -1.03 -2.00 25.09
CA ARG A 273 -0.95 -2.85 26.30
C ARG A 273 -0.67 -2.04 27.55
N ARG A 274 0.28 -1.10 27.49
CA ARG A 274 0.60 -0.21 28.62
C ARG A 274 -0.60 0.62 29.06
N VAL A 275 -1.37 1.15 28.11
CA VAL A 275 -2.60 1.90 28.40
C VAL A 275 -3.64 1.03 29.09
N LEU A 276 -3.79 -0.24 28.67
CA LEU A 276 -4.74 -1.17 29.28
C LEU A 276 -4.30 -1.67 30.66
N ASP A 277 -2.98 -1.83 30.89
CA ASP A 277 -2.44 -2.22 32.18
C ASP A 277 -2.56 -1.10 33.21
N ASP A 278 -2.32 0.15 32.80
CA ASP A 278 -2.48 1.35 33.63
C ASP A 278 -3.95 1.60 34.06
N GLN A 279 -4.93 1.02 33.37
CA GLN A 279 -6.35 1.07 33.79
C GLN A 279 -6.68 0.16 34.96
N ARG A 280 -5.82 -0.84 35.26
CA ARG A 280 -6.11 -1.87 36.26
C ARG A 280 -5.53 -1.56 37.65
N GLY A 281 -4.71 -0.51 37.77
CA GLY A 281 -4.13 -0.01 39.03
C GLY A 281 -4.92 1.15 39.60
#